data_AF-A0A3C1SBJ2-F1
#
_entry.id   AF-A0A3C1SBJ2-F1
#
_cell.length_a   1.000
_cell.length_b   1.000
_cell.length_c   1.000
_cell.angle_alpha   90.00
_cell.angle_beta   90.00
_cell.angle_gamma   90.00
#
_symmetry.space_group_name_H-M   'P 1'
#
loop_
_entity.id
_entity.type
_entity.pdbx_description
1 polymer ?
#
loop_
_entity_poly.entity_id
_entity_poly.type
_entity_poly.pdbx_seq_one_letter_code
_entity_poly.pdbx_strand_id
1 'polypeptide(L)'
;DAEEDDPDEKFNEIENIITEQAQIPQHAVIVANCCIETWFLGNTAMMKKTPENVKLREFRQFYDVSVQDPENMGCPSDYVFKAHFHEDYLKEMFREKRLSYSKEHPGAVLDKSYFSALANRYKQTGHIRSFGKLCDIFHSLLLVYHAVEESA
;
A
#
# COMPACT_ATOMS: atom_id res chain seq x y z
N ASP A 1 -2.77 9.81 4.71
CA ASP A 1 -2.51 9.28 3.35
C ASP A 1 -2.66 10.44 2.36
N ALA A 2 -2.46 10.20 1.05
CA ALA A 2 -2.51 11.24 0.01
C ALA A 2 -3.66 11.00 -0.99
N GLU A 3 -4.85 10.65 -0.49
CA GLU A 3 -5.99 10.37 -1.37
C GLU A 3 -6.30 11.47 -2.40
N GLU A 4 -6.41 12.70 -1.92
CA GLU A 4 -6.76 13.89 -2.73
C GLU A 4 -5.57 14.80 -3.02
N ASP A 5 -4.45 14.59 -2.32
CA ASP A 5 -3.27 15.44 -2.33
C ASP A 5 -2.12 14.81 -3.13
N ASP A 6 -1.17 15.65 -3.57
CA ASP A 6 0.11 15.12 -4.02
C ASP A 6 0.87 14.50 -2.83
N PRO A 7 1.44 13.28 -2.95
CA PRO A 7 2.14 12.63 -1.84
C PRO A 7 3.31 13.44 -1.27
N ASP A 8 4.00 14.25 -2.08
CA ASP A 8 5.12 15.08 -1.64
C ASP A 8 4.60 16.35 -0.94
N GLU A 9 3.48 16.94 -1.40
CA GLU A 9 2.80 18.03 -0.70
C GLU A 9 2.33 17.59 0.69
N LYS A 10 1.68 16.42 0.79
CA LYS A 10 1.26 15.85 2.08
C LYS A 10 2.45 15.56 2.99
N PHE A 11 3.55 15.06 2.43
CA PHE A 11 4.77 14.82 3.20
C PHE A 11 5.30 16.12 3.81
N ASN A 12 5.42 17.18 3.01
CA ASN A 12 5.91 18.48 3.47
C ASN A 12 4.99 19.10 4.52
N GLU A 13 3.67 18.97 4.38
CA GLU A 13 2.69 19.41 5.38
C GLU A 13 2.97 18.74 6.74
N ILE A 14 3.09 17.42 6.77
CA ILE A 14 3.30 16.66 8.00
C ILE A 14 4.68 16.91 8.59
N GLU A 15 5.73 16.97 7.77
CA GLU A 15 7.07 17.31 8.23
C GLU A 15 7.09 18.68 8.91
N ASN A 16 6.47 19.71 8.31
CA ASN A 16 6.40 21.04 8.91
C ASN A 16 5.68 21.03 10.26
N ILE A 17 4.56 20.30 10.39
CA ILE A 17 3.85 20.14 11.67
C ILE A 17 4.77 19.50 12.72
N ILE A 18 5.50 18.45 12.34
CA ILE A 18 6.38 17.74 13.27
C ILE A 18 7.55 18.63 13.71
N THR A 19 8.21 19.32 12.78
CA THR A 19 9.41 20.10 13.07
C THR A 19 9.10 21.42 13.78
N GLU A 20 8.03 22.10 13.38
CA GLU A 20 7.74 23.45 13.88
C GLU A 20 6.84 23.46 15.11
N GLN A 21 5.94 22.49 15.24
CA GLN A 21 4.91 22.49 16.29
C GLN A 21 5.18 21.42 17.35
N ALA A 22 5.28 20.16 16.94
CA ALA A 22 5.40 19.04 17.86
C ALA A 22 6.84 18.83 18.39
N GLN A 23 7.84 19.25 17.61
CA GLN A 23 9.27 19.13 17.89
C GLN A 23 9.68 17.69 18.24
N ILE A 24 9.19 16.71 17.50
CA ILE A 24 9.55 15.30 17.69
C ILE A 24 10.96 15.11 17.09
N PRO A 25 11.99 14.78 17.89
CA PRO A 25 13.38 14.84 17.43
C PRO A 25 13.80 13.64 16.57
N GLN A 26 13.10 12.51 16.68
CA GLN A 26 13.39 11.30 15.91
C GLN A 26 12.07 10.74 15.36
N HIS A 27 11.83 11.01 14.09
CA HIS A 27 10.63 10.58 13.38
C HIS A 27 10.97 10.15 11.96
N ALA A 28 10.03 9.45 11.34
CA ALA A 28 10.02 9.20 9.91
C ALA A 28 8.58 9.34 9.42
N VAL A 29 8.36 10.16 8.39
CA VAL A 29 7.03 10.32 7.78
C VAL A 29 6.89 9.37 6.60
N ILE A 30 5.76 8.66 6.59
CA ILE A 30 5.36 7.78 5.50
C ILE A 30 3.97 8.19 5.07
N VAL A 31 3.87 8.66 3.83
CA VAL A 31 2.59 8.99 3.20
C VAL A 31 2.19 7.84 2.30
N ALA A 32 1.12 7.13 2.65
CA ALA A 32 0.53 6.10 1.79
C ALA A 32 -0.11 6.76 0.56
N ASN A 33 0.28 6.30 -0.64
CA ASN A 33 -0.27 6.77 -1.91
C ASN A 33 -1.13 5.67 -2.56
N CYS A 34 -2.46 5.73 -2.58
CA CYS A 34 -3.32 6.75 -1.98
C CYS A 34 -3.91 6.29 -0.62
N CYS A 35 -3.83 5.00 -0.29
CA CYS A 35 -4.33 4.40 0.96
C CYS A 35 -3.65 3.04 1.22
N ILE A 36 -3.90 2.42 2.38
CA ILE A 36 -3.30 1.12 2.72
C ILE A 36 -3.79 -0.02 1.80
N GLU A 37 -5.05 0.02 1.34
CA GLU A 37 -5.58 -0.94 0.37
C GLU A 37 -4.81 -0.90 -0.95
N THR A 38 -4.27 0.27 -1.32
CA THR A 38 -3.39 0.42 -2.49
C THR A 38 -2.15 -0.47 -2.37
N TRP A 39 -1.56 -0.54 -1.18
CA TRP A 39 -0.44 -1.44 -0.93
C TRP A 39 -0.87 -2.89 -1.04
N PHE A 40 -2.05 -3.24 -0.50
CA PHE A 40 -2.55 -4.61 -0.54
C PHE A 40 -2.86 -5.11 -1.95
N LEU A 41 -3.33 -4.23 -2.84
CA LEU A 41 -3.47 -4.51 -4.29
C LEU A 41 -2.12 -4.84 -4.96
N GLY A 42 -1.00 -4.49 -4.31
CA GLY A 42 0.34 -4.89 -4.69
C GLY A 42 0.55 -6.40 -4.76
N ASN A 43 -0.26 -7.24 -4.10
CA ASN A 43 -0.06 -8.69 -4.14
C ASN A 43 -0.58 -9.29 -5.46
N THR A 44 0.28 -9.43 -6.45
CA THR A 44 -0.08 -9.94 -7.80
C THR A 44 -0.61 -11.37 -7.77
N ALA A 45 -0.20 -12.20 -6.80
CA ALA A 45 -0.67 -13.60 -6.67
C ALA A 45 -2.17 -13.69 -6.29
N MET A 46 -2.72 -12.63 -5.70
CA MET A 46 -4.15 -12.51 -5.43
C MET A 46 -4.95 -12.30 -6.71
N MET A 47 -4.34 -11.75 -7.76
CA MET A 47 -5.03 -11.54 -9.04
C MET A 47 -5.00 -12.80 -9.89
N LYS A 48 -6.17 -13.38 -10.17
CA LYS A 48 -6.29 -14.56 -11.03
C LYS A 48 -6.05 -14.18 -12.49
N LYS A 49 -5.31 -15.02 -13.23
CA LYS A 49 -5.01 -14.80 -14.66
C LYS A 49 -6.28 -14.62 -15.51
N THR A 50 -7.32 -15.38 -15.20
CA THR A 50 -8.66 -15.26 -15.82
C THR A 50 -9.69 -15.19 -14.70
N PRO A 51 -10.05 -13.97 -14.23
CA PRO A 51 -11.06 -13.80 -13.18
C PRO A 51 -12.44 -14.28 -13.64
N GLU A 52 -13.17 -14.96 -12.75
CA GLU A 52 -14.55 -15.37 -13.00
C GLU A 52 -15.54 -14.26 -12.62
N ASN A 53 -15.23 -13.50 -11.56
CA ASN A 53 -16.03 -12.39 -11.09
C ASN A 53 -16.10 -11.26 -12.12
N VAL A 54 -17.32 -10.93 -12.55
CA VAL A 54 -17.59 -9.89 -13.56
C VAL A 54 -17.02 -8.54 -13.14
N LYS A 55 -17.25 -8.13 -11.89
CA LYS A 55 -16.81 -6.85 -11.36
C LYS A 55 -15.29 -6.75 -11.30
N LEU A 56 -14.63 -7.83 -10.90
CA LEU A 56 -13.17 -7.91 -10.90
C LEU A 56 -12.59 -7.80 -12.32
N ARG A 57 -13.27 -8.34 -13.34
CA ARG A 57 -12.85 -8.16 -14.74
C ARG A 57 -12.99 -6.71 -15.20
N GLU A 58 -14.08 -6.04 -14.83
CA GLU A 58 -14.28 -4.61 -15.12
C GLU A 58 -13.18 -3.76 -14.48
N PHE A 59 -12.87 -4.01 -13.20
CA PHE A 59 -11.79 -3.31 -12.50
C PHE A 59 -10.43 -3.54 -13.15
N ARG A 60 -10.13 -4.78 -13.54
CA ARG A 60 -8.91 -5.10 -14.27
C ARG A 60 -8.84 -4.41 -15.64
N GLN A 61 -9.97 -4.32 -16.34
CA GLN A 61 -10.04 -3.65 -17.64
C GLN A 61 -9.79 -2.15 -17.49
N PHE A 62 -10.27 -1.54 -16.41
CA PHE A 62 -9.95 -0.16 -16.06
C PHE A 62 -8.46 0.01 -15.70
N TYR A 63 -7.93 -0.86 -14.84
CA TYR A 63 -6.55 -0.83 -14.41
C TYR A 63 -6.05 -2.21 -13.97
N ASP A 64 -5.06 -2.79 -14.67
CA ASP A 64 -4.57 -4.13 -14.34
C ASP A 64 -3.44 -4.08 -13.29
N VAL A 65 -3.80 -4.17 -12.01
CA VAL A 65 -2.84 -4.18 -10.88
C VAL A 65 -1.90 -5.39 -10.88
N SER A 66 -2.11 -6.41 -11.71
CA SER A 66 -1.17 -7.53 -11.83
C SER A 66 0.11 -7.16 -12.59
N VAL A 67 0.06 -6.07 -13.37
CA VAL A 67 1.18 -5.60 -14.20
C VAL A 67 1.52 -4.12 -13.99
N GLN A 68 0.54 -3.29 -13.63
CA GLN A 68 0.71 -1.86 -13.39
C GLN A 68 0.79 -1.54 -11.89
N ASP A 69 1.44 -0.43 -11.53
CA ASP A 69 1.60 0.00 -10.14
C ASP A 69 0.29 0.52 -9.53
N PRO A 70 -0.27 -0.10 -8.48
CA PRO A 70 -1.50 0.37 -7.85
C PRO A 70 -1.45 1.83 -7.35
N GLU A 71 -0.26 2.36 -7.01
CA GLU A 71 -0.13 3.76 -6.58
C GLU A 71 -0.38 4.77 -7.70
N ASN A 72 -0.29 4.33 -8.96
CA ASN A 72 -0.62 5.12 -10.15
C ASN A 72 -2.06 4.89 -10.63
N MET A 73 -2.85 4.11 -9.89
CA MET A 73 -4.21 3.81 -10.26
C MET A 73 -5.11 5.04 -10.06
N GLY A 74 -5.88 5.37 -11.10
CA GLY A 74 -6.89 6.42 -11.08
C GLY A 74 -8.19 5.96 -10.41
N CYS A 75 -9.22 6.78 -10.56
CA CYS A 75 -10.56 6.51 -10.06
C CYS A 75 -11.57 6.50 -11.23
N PRO A 76 -12.40 5.46 -11.42
CA PRO A 76 -13.48 5.49 -12.39
C PRO A 76 -14.51 6.58 -12.04
N SER A 77 -15.23 7.09 -13.05
CA SER A 77 -16.22 8.18 -12.88
C SER A 77 -17.34 7.89 -11.88
N ASP A 78 -17.63 6.61 -11.65
CA ASP A 78 -18.71 6.16 -10.77
C ASP A 78 -18.31 6.20 -9.28
N TYR A 79 -17.05 6.51 -8.99
CA TYR A 79 -16.51 6.62 -7.64
C TYR A 79 -16.18 8.08 -7.33
N VAL A 80 -16.68 8.56 -6.18
CA VAL A 80 -16.36 9.90 -5.68
C VAL A 80 -14.91 9.97 -5.17
N PHE A 81 -14.46 8.90 -4.51
CA PHE A 81 -13.21 8.84 -3.76
C PHE A 81 -12.34 7.68 -4.26
N LYS A 82 -11.05 7.95 -4.49
CA LYS A 82 -10.11 6.97 -5.04
C LYS A 82 -9.89 5.80 -4.08
N ALA A 83 -9.79 6.06 -2.78
CA ALA A 83 -9.60 5.04 -1.77
C ALA A 83 -10.78 4.07 -1.71
N HIS A 84 -12.02 4.54 -1.93
CA HIS A 84 -13.19 3.65 -2.03
C HIS A 84 -13.09 2.71 -3.23
N PHE A 85 -12.62 3.19 -4.39
CA PHE A 85 -12.38 2.34 -5.54
C PHE A 85 -11.29 1.29 -5.24
N HIS A 86 -10.19 1.69 -4.61
CA HIS A 86 -9.10 0.79 -4.27
C HIS A 86 -9.54 -0.28 -3.26
N GLU A 87 -10.36 0.09 -2.28
CA GLU A 87 -10.96 -0.82 -1.31
C GLU A 87 -11.91 -1.82 -1.98
N ASP A 88 -12.80 -1.36 -2.86
CA ASP A 88 -13.71 -2.25 -3.60
C ASP A 88 -12.95 -3.20 -4.52
N TYR A 89 -11.91 -2.72 -5.21
CA TYR A 89 -11.05 -3.58 -6.02
C TYR A 89 -10.42 -4.67 -5.14
N LEU A 90 -9.85 -4.31 -3.99
CA LEU A 90 -9.28 -5.29 -3.07
C LEU A 90 -10.32 -6.32 -2.61
N LYS A 91 -11.54 -5.89 -2.28
CA LYS A 91 -12.64 -6.78 -1.89
C LYS A 91 -13.00 -7.77 -3.01
N GLU A 92 -13.07 -7.32 -4.27
CA GLU A 92 -13.36 -8.21 -5.39
C GLU A 92 -12.20 -9.21 -5.64
N MET A 93 -10.95 -8.79 -5.48
CA MET A 93 -9.78 -9.69 -5.54
C MET A 93 -9.83 -10.77 -4.46
N PHE A 94 -10.21 -10.40 -3.23
CA PHE A 94 -10.40 -11.36 -2.14
C PHE A 94 -11.56 -12.32 -2.42
N ARG A 95 -12.69 -11.80 -2.90
CA ARG A 95 -13.88 -12.60 -3.20
C ARG A 95 -13.62 -13.66 -4.27
N GLU A 96 -12.85 -13.33 -5.31
CA GLU A 96 -12.41 -14.29 -6.34
C GLU A 96 -11.65 -15.49 -5.75
N LYS A 97 -10.99 -15.30 -4.60
CA LYS A 97 -10.27 -16.35 -3.86
C LYS A 97 -11.10 -17.00 -2.75
N ARG A 98 -12.40 -16.71 -2.67
CA ARG A 98 -13.30 -17.13 -1.58
C ARG A 98 -12.84 -16.62 -0.20
N LEU A 99 -12.19 -15.47 -0.19
CA LEU A 99 -11.80 -14.74 1.01
C LEU A 99 -12.66 -13.47 1.13
N SER A 100 -12.57 -12.82 2.28
CA SER A 100 -13.20 -11.53 2.55
C SER A 100 -12.18 -10.56 3.11
N TYR A 101 -12.33 -9.28 2.77
CA TYR A 101 -11.59 -8.18 3.37
C TYR A 101 -12.58 -7.16 3.93
N SER A 102 -12.34 -6.74 5.18
CA SER A 102 -12.87 -5.49 5.72
C SER A 102 -11.79 -4.84 6.58
N LYS A 103 -11.93 -3.55 6.88
CA LYS A 103 -10.96 -2.83 7.72
C LYS A 103 -10.91 -3.39 9.13
N GLU A 104 -12.05 -3.84 9.63
CA GLU A 104 -12.17 -4.48 10.95
C GLU A 104 -11.59 -5.89 10.92
N HIS A 105 -11.75 -6.61 9.82
CA HIS A 105 -11.38 -8.02 9.66
C HIS A 105 -10.52 -8.19 8.39
N PRO A 106 -9.26 -7.73 8.42
CA PRO A 106 -8.43 -7.60 7.22
C PRO A 106 -7.91 -8.95 6.70
N GLY A 107 -8.05 -10.03 7.48
CA GLY A 107 -7.86 -11.40 7.02
C GLY A 107 -6.45 -11.67 6.49
N ALA A 108 -6.37 -12.21 5.27
CA ALA A 108 -5.13 -12.69 4.67
C ALA A 108 -4.01 -11.64 4.54
N VAL A 109 -4.32 -10.33 4.57
CA VAL A 109 -3.28 -9.30 4.51
C VAL A 109 -2.37 -9.28 5.74
N LEU A 110 -2.81 -9.88 6.86
CA LEU A 110 -2.03 -10.02 8.08
C LEU A 110 -0.99 -11.16 8.01
N ASP A 111 -1.09 -12.04 7.01
CA ASP A 111 -0.16 -13.16 6.87
C ASP A 111 1.23 -12.68 6.44
N LYS A 112 2.27 -13.28 7.03
CA LYS A 112 3.67 -13.03 6.66
C LYS A 112 3.92 -13.26 5.16
N SER A 113 3.25 -14.24 4.57
CA SER A 113 3.35 -14.53 3.13
C SER A 113 2.80 -13.39 2.28
N TYR A 114 1.73 -12.71 2.72
CA TYR A 114 1.17 -11.55 2.04
C TYR A 114 2.16 -10.38 2.07
N PHE A 115 2.68 -10.05 3.26
CA PHE A 115 3.71 -9.03 3.41
C PHE A 115 4.94 -9.33 2.54
N SER A 116 5.39 -10.59 2.54
CA SER A 116 6.54 -11.02 1.73
C SER A 116 6.28 -10.84 0.23
N ALA A 117 5.05 -11.08 -0.23
CA ALA A 117 4.67 -10.85 -1.63
C ALA A 117 4.73 -9.36 -2.00
N LEU A 118 4.27 -8.47 -1.11
CA LEU A 118 4.39 -7.01 -1.31
C LEU A 118 5.85 -6.55 -1.37
N ALA A 119 6.66 -6.98 -0.40
CA ALA A 119 8.09 -6.67 -0.36
C ALA A 119 8.82 -7.18 -1.60
N ASN A 120 8.47 -8.38 -2.09
CA ASN A 120 9.02 -8.91 -3.33
C ASN A 120 8.64 -8.07 -4.54
N ARG A 121 7.38 -7.61 -4.65
CA ARG A 121 6.97 -6.72 -5.73
C ARG A 121 7.77 -5.43 -5.73
N TYR A 122 7.87 -4.75 -4.58
CA TYR A 122 8.67 -3.53 -4.46
C TYR A 122 10.11 -3.77 -4.94
N LYS A 123 10.76 -4.84 -4.45
CA LYS A 123 12.14 -5.19 -4.84
C LYS A 123 12.31 -5.49 -6.33
N GLN A 124 11.31 -6.11 -6.97
CA GLN A 124 11.40 -6.55 -8.35
C GLN A 124 11.05 -5.46 -9.37
N THR A 125 10.11 -4.58 -9.04
CA THR A 125 9.55 -3.63 -10.02
C THR A 125 9.62 -2.17 -9.56
N GLY A 126 9.93 -1.91 -8.29
CA GLY A 126 9.84 -0.57 -7.70
C GLY A 126 8.39 -0.07 -7.50
N HIS A 127 7.38 -0.90 -7.78
CA HIS A 127 5.97 -0.55 -7.54
C HIS A 127 5.68 -0.44 -6.05
N ILE A 128 4.53 0.16 -5.69
CA ILE A 128 4.12 0.40 -4.30
C ILE A 128 5.20 1.11 -3.49
N ARG A 129 5.77 2.18 -4.06
CA ARG A 129 6.95 2.87 -3.52
C ARG A 129 6.71 3.42 -2.12
N SER A 130 5.49 3.86 -1.80
CA SER A 130 5.20 4.32 -0.43
C SER A 130 5.22 3.17 0.60
N PHE A 131 4.83 1.95 0.23
CA PHE A 131 5.08 0.74 1.02
C PHE A 131 6.58 0.38 1.06
N GLY A 132 7.30 0.58 -0.04
CA GLY A 132 8.75 0.41 -0.10
C GLY A 132 9.49 1.27 0.93
N LYS A 133 9.14 2.56 1.04
CA LYS A 133 9.67 3.48 2.06
C LYS A 133 9.48 2.93 3.48
N LEU A 134 8.31 2.34 3.79
CA LEU A 134 8.06 1.67 5.07
C LEU A 134 9.07 0.54 5.33
N CYS A 135 9.30 -0.32 4.33
CA CYS A 135 10.26 -1.41 4.44
C CYS A 135 11.69 -0.91 4.68
N ASP A 136 12.10 0.13 3.94
CA ASP A 136 13.44 0.70 4.01
C ASP A 136 13.70 1.36 5.37
N ILE A 137 12.70 2.03 5.94
CA ILE A 137 12.76 2.60 7.30
C ILE A 137 12.91 1.50 8.35
N PHE A 138 12.06 0.47 8.32
CA PHE A 138 12.17 -0.62 9.29
C PHE A 138 13.48 -1.38 9.19
N HIS A 139 13.99 -1.60 7.98
CA HIS A 139 15.30 -2.21 7.78
C HIS A 139 16.42 -1.35 8.39
N SER A 140 16.38 -0.04 8.16
CA SER A 140 17.36 0.90 8.73
C SER A 140 17.32 0.92 10.26
N LEU A 141 16.12 0.87 10.86
CA LEU A 141 15.96 0.81 12.31
C LEU A 141 16.53 -0.48 12.91
N LEU A 142 16.35 -1.62 12.25
CA LEU A 142 16.92 -2.90 12.69
C LEU A 142 18.45 -2.89 12.65
N LEU A 143 19.04 -2.29 11.61
CA LEU A 143 20.51 -2.15 11.51
C LEU A 143 21.07 -1.28 12.64
N VAL A 144 20.40 -0.17 12.96
CA VAL A 144 20.79 0.69 14.09
C VAL A 144 20.69 -0.07 15.42
N TYR A 145 19.59 -0.80 15.62
CA TYR A 145 19.39 -1.60 16.84
C TYR A 145 20.53 -2.61 17.07
N HIS A 146 20.91 -3.37 16.04
CA HIS A 146 22.00 -4.34 16.16
C HIS A 146 23.38 -3.68 16.34
N ALA A 147 23.65 -2.55 15.70
CA ALA A 147 24.90 -1.82 15.88
C ALA A 147 25.07 -1.29 17.32
N VAL A 148 23.96 -0.91 17.98
CA VAL A 148 23.95 -0.49 19.39
C VAL A 148 24.18 -1.68 20.32
N GLU A 149 23.55 -2.84 20.07
CA GLU A 149 23.77 -4.05 20.86
C GLU A 149 25.22 -4.57 20.77
N GLU A 150 25.86 -4.50 19.60
CA GLU A 150 27.26 -4.92 19.45
C GLU A 150 28.27 -3.94 20.09
N SER A 151 27.84 -2.71 20.39
CA SER A 151 28.67 -1.66 20.98
C SER A 151 28.49 -1.49 22.50
N ALA A 152 27.59 -2.27 23.11
CA ALA A 152 27.23 -2.22 24.54
C ALA A 152 27.82 -3.41 25.32
#